data_AF-A0A1B8G669-F1
#
_entry.id   AF-A0A1B8G669-F1
#
_cell.length_a   1.000
_cell.length_b   1.000
_cell.length_c   1.000
_cell.angle_alpha   90.00
_cell.angle_beta   90.00
_cell.angle_gamma   90.00
#
_symmetry.space_group_name_H-M   'P 1'
#
loop_
_entity.id
_entity.type
_entity.pdbx_description
1 polymer ?
#
loop_
_entity_poly.entity_id
_entity_poly.type
_entity_poly.pdbx_seq_one_letter_code
_entity_poly.pdbx_strand_id
1 'polypeptide(L)'
;MLRDKRIVGGINLDGSFFSTVMNKGLDRPFLIFGHENKTQATDDSWAETWSHLRSWKLELGLAKSQHYTFSDLPALLNVLHAPQEILDAASGRVGTLDGLRALDIVQTYVVAFLDLVLRHKNPKILHQTVAEFPEVSIVDK
;
A
#
# COMPACT_ATOMS: atom_id res chain seq x y z
N MET A 1 7.74 -16.63 1.02
CA MET A 1 6.53 -17.38 1.37
C MET A 1 6.22 -18.49 0.36
N LEU A 2 5.89 -18.17 -0.91
CA LEU A 2 5.50 -19.20 -1.89
C LEU A 2 6.65 -20.05 -2.44
N ARG A 3 7.80 -19.44 -2.78
CA ARG A 3 9.01 -20.12 -3.30
C ARG A 3 10.17 -20.14 -2.32
N ASP A 4 10.19 -19.22 -1.35
CA ASP A 4 11.24 -19.10 -0.34
C ASP A 4 10.62 -19.02 1.05
N LYS A 5 10.82 -20.06 1.88
CA LYS A 5 10.22 -20.14 3.22
C LYS A 5 10.83 -19.16 4.24
N ARG A 6 11.96 -18.51 3.91
CA ARG A 6 12.64 -17.53 4.79
C ARG A 6 11.94 -16.18 4.82
N ILE A 7 11.16 -15.84 3.80
CA ILE A 7 10.40 -14.58 3.75
C ILE A 7 9.17 -14.69 4.67
N VAL A 8 9.13 -13.83 5.69
CA VAL A 8 8.19 -13.88 6.83
C VAL A 8 6.92 -13.05 6.66
N GLY A 9 6.82 -12.23 5.61
CA GLY A 9 5.64 -11.42 5.29
C GLY A 9 5.81 -10.70 3.95
N GLY A 10 4.80 -9.98 3.49
CA GLY A 10 4.86 -9.19 2.25
C GLY A 10 3.97 -7.94 2.26
N ILE A 11 4.41 -6.91 1.56
CA ILE A 11 3.62 -5.71 1.29
C ILE A 11 3.48 -5.60 -0.23
N ASN A 12 2.27 -5.36 -0.72
CA ASN A 12 2.01 -4.93 -2.08
C ASN A 12 1.59 -3.46 -2.06
N LEU A 13 2.42 -2.59 -2.65
CA LEU A 13 2.14 -1.17 -2.83
C LEU A 13 1.56 -0.98 -4.23
N ASP A 14 0.23 -1.00 -4.31
CA ASP A 14 -0.56 -0.66 -5.48
C ASP A 14 -0.36 -1.50 -6.77
N GLY A 15 0.28 -2.67 -6.66
CA GLY A 15 0.47 -3.57 -7.79
C GLY A 15 -0.69 -4.54 -7.99
N SER A 16 -1.14 -4.75 -9.23
CA SER A 16 -1.99 -5.92 -9.53
C SER A 16 -1.20 -7.23 -9.35
N PHE A 17 -1.88 -8.28 -8.94
CA PHE A 17 -1.28 -9.61 -8.86
C PHE A 17 -1.34 -10.28 -10.22
N PHE A 18 -0.29 -11.05 -10.53
CA PHE A 18 -0.20 -11.82 -11.76
C PHE A 18 0.22 -13.26 -11.42
N SER A 19 -0.10 -14.18 -12.33
CA SER A 19 0.39 -15.57 -12.29
C SER A 19 -0.16 -16.42 -11.12
N THR A 20 0.51 -17.55 -10.88
CA THR A 20 0.11 -18.64 -9.98
C THR A 20 -0.04 -18.26 -8.50
N VAL A 21 0.41 -17.07 -8.08
CA VAL A 21 0.22 -16.61 -6.70
C VAL A 21 -1.26 -16.41 -6.37
N MET A 22 -2.05 -15.98 -7.37
CA MET A 22 -3.49 -15.75 -7.23
C MET A 22 -4.21 -17.02 -6.75
N ASN A 23 -3.79 -18.19 -7.24
CA ASN A 23 -4.49 -19.46 -6.96
C ASN A 23 -3.84 -20.29 -5.84
N LYS A 24 -2.51 -20.16 -5.62
CA LYS A 24 -1.81 -20.94 -4.59
C LYS A 24 -1.95 -20.34 -3.20
N GLY A 25 -2.11 -19.03 -3.13
CA GLY A 25 -2.25 -18.29 -1.89
C GLY A 25 -1.00 -18.25 -1.02
N LEU A 26 -1.13 -17.50 0.07
CA LEU A 26 -0.02 -17.06 0.91
C LEU A 26 -0.39 -17.30 2.40
N ASP A 27 0.55 -17.84 3.18
CA ASP A 27 0.37 -18.31 4.57
C ASP A 27 1.18 -17.51 5.62
N ARG A 28 1.60 -16.30 5.27
CA ARG A 28 2.32 -15.34 6.13
C ARG A 28 1.62 -13.97 6.06
N PRO A 29 1.86 -13.08 7.06
CA PRO A 29 1.26 -11.76 7.07
C PRO A 29 1.43 -11.01 5.75
N PHE A 30 0.35 -10.37 5.28
CA PHE A 30 0.37 -9.67 4.01
C PHE A 30 -0.43 -8.36 4.06
N LEU A 31 0.20 -7.25 3.69
CA LEU A 31 -0.45 -5.95 3.56
C LEU A 31 -0.64 -5.62 2.09
N ILE A 32 -1.83 -5.16 1.72
CA ILE A 32 -2.11 -4.56 0.43
C ILE A 32 -2.45 -3.09 0.68
N PHE A 33 -1.77 -2.17 -0.01
CA PHE A 33 -2.00 -0.74 0.14
C PHE A 33 -2.16 -0.12 -1.25
N GLY A 34 -3.37 0.34 -1.55
CA GLY A 34 -3.75 0.87 -2.86
C GLY A 34 -3.90 2.37 -2.88
N HIS A 35 -3.79 2.91 -4.10
CA HIS A 35 -4.20 4.26 -4.35
C HIS A 35 -5.71 4.43 -4.20
N GLU A 36 -6.19 5.67 -4.32
CA GLU A 36 -7.61 5.98 -4.16
C GLU A 36 -8.46 5.15 -5.13
N ASN A 37 -9.50 4.49 -4.61
CA ASN A 37 -10.38 3.57 -5.33
C ASN A 37 -9.73 2.30 -5.88
N LYS A 38 -8.45 2.02 -5.61
CA LYS A 38 -7.84 0.72 -5.89
C LYS A 38 -8.12 -0.25 -4.75
N THR A 39 -9.08 -1.13 -4.95
CA THR A 39 -9.53 -2.09 -3.94
C THR A 39 -9.82 -3.43 -4.58
N GLN A 40 -10.12 -4.45 -3.76
CA GLN A 40 -10.68 -5.70 -4.27
C GLN A 40 -12.00 -5.53 -5.06
N ALA A 41 -12.71 -4.41 -4.97
CA ALA A 41 -13.92 -4.17 -5.77
C ALA A 41 -13.61 -3.65 -7.18
N THR A 42 -12.39 -3.15 -7.41
CA THR A 42 -11.94 -2.53 -8.67
C THR A 42 -10.74 -3.24 -9.28
N ASP A 43 -10.16 -4.21 -8.59
CA ASP A 43 -9.12 -5.11 -9.10
C ASP A 43 -9.45 -6.57 -8.78
N ASP A 44 -9.84 -7.32 -9.82
CA ASP A 44 -10.13 -8.75 -9.72
C ASP A 44 -8.94 -9.56 -9.22
N SER A 45 -7.70 -9.16 -9.55
CA SER A 45 -6.49 -9.85 -9.06
C SER A 45 -6.30 -9.68 -7.55
N TRP A 46 -6.76 -8.55 -6.99
CA TRP A 46 -6.77 -8.32 -5.55
C TRP A 46 -7.85 -9.16 -4.88
N ALA A 47 -9.07 -9.17 -5.43
CA ALA A 47 -10.15 -10.01 -4.92
C ALA A 47 -9.75 -11.50 -4.88
N GLU A 48 -9.20 -11.99 -6.00
CA GLU A 48 -8.77 -13.37 -6.14
C GLU A 48 -7.65 -13.70 -5.14
N THR A 49 -6.60 -12.87 -5.09
CA THR A 49 -5.48 -13.10 -4.18
C THR A 49 -5.92 -13.00 -2.72
N TRP A 50 -6.77 -12.03 -2.37
CA TRP A 50 -7.27 -11.81 -1.02
C TRP A 50 -7.98 -13.04 -0.47
N SER A 51 -8.79 -13.72 -1.29
CA SER A 51 -9.48 -14.95 -0.89
C SER A 51 -8.50 -16.10 -0.56
N HIS A 52 -7.29 -16.05 -1.11
CA HIS A 52 -6.23 -17.03 -0.90
C HIS A 52 -5.15 -16.61 0.13
N LEU A 53 -5.28 -15.44 0.76
CA LEU A 53 -4.45 -15.03 1.91
C LEU A 53 -4.98 -15.69 3.20
N ARG A 54 -4.17 -16.56 3.81
CA ARG A 54 -4.56 -17.44 4.94
C ARG A 54 -4.01 -17.03 6.32
N SER A 55 -3.25 -15.94 6.37
CA SER A 55 -2.68 -15.42 7.61
C SER A 55 -3.26 -14.03 7.91
N TRP A 56 -2.63 -13.30 8.84
CA TRP A 56 -2.96 -11.90 9.07
C TRP A 56 -2.89 -11.12 7.74
N LYS A 57 -3.92 -10.34 7.47
CA LYS A 57 -3.99 -9.52 6.25
C LYS A 57 -4.71 -8.22 6.53
N LEU A 58 -4.34 -7.20 5.77
CA LEU A 58 -4.97 -5.88 5.82
C LEU A 58 -4.96 -5.28 4.42
N GLU A 59 -6.06 -4.63 4.07
CA GLU A 59 -6.19 -3.82 2.85
C GLU A 59 -6.40 -2.37 3.26
N LEU A 60 -5.61 -1.48 2.66
CA LEU A 60 -5.65 -0.05 2.90
C LEU A 60 -5.86 0.70 1.60
N GLY A 61 -6.57 1.82 1.67
CA GLY A 61 -6.68 2.81 0.59
C GLY A 61 -6.03 4.13 1.01
N LEU A 62 -5.34 4.78 0.07
CA LEU A 62 -4.76 6.11 0.24
C LEU A 62 -5.55 7.14 -0.57
N ALA A 63 -6.27 8.04 0.08
CA ALA A 63 -7.02 9.10 -0.56
C ALA A 63 -6.10 10.07 -1.34
N LYS A 64 -6.64 10.69 -2.40
CA LYS A 64 -5.95 11.67 -3.25
C LYS A 64 -4.65 11.16 -3.89
N SER A 65 -4.49 9.85 -4.01
CA SER A 65 -3.29 9.23 -4.56
C SER A 65 -3.57 8.53 -5.89
N GLN A 66 -2.49 8.22 -6.60
CA GLN A 66 -2.46 7.45 -7.84
C GLN A 66 -1.28 6.48 -7.80
N HIS A 67 -1.11 5.66 -8.84
CA HIS A 67 -0.12 4.59 -8.85
C HIS A 67 1.31 5.02 -8.49
N TYR A 68 1.78 6.16 -9.02
CA TYR A 68 3.13 6.65 -8.72
C TYR A 68 3.26 7.36 -7.37
N THR A 69 2.18 7.49 -6.60
CA THR A 69 2.25 8.00 -5.22
C THR A 69 3.15 7.14 -4.33
N PHE A 70 3.23 5.83 -4.61
CA PHE A 70 4.06 4.87 -3.88
C PHE A 70 5.53 4.83 -4.35
N SER A 71 6.01 5.91 -4.95
CA SER A 71 7.39 6.09 -5.42
C SER A 71 7.96 7.42 -4.94
N ASP A 72 9.22 7.72 -5.24
CA ASP A 72 9.83 9.01 -4.90
C ASP A 72 9.34 10.17 -5.79
N LEU A 73 8.63 9.89 -6.89
CA LEU A 73 8.24 10.91 -7.87
C LEU A 73 7.45 12.09 -7.27
N PRO A 74 6.40 11.90 -6.45
CA PRO A 74 5.68 13.00 -5.83
C PRO A 74 6.59 13.84 -4.91
N ALA A 75 7.41 13.19 -4.08
CA ALA A 75 8.34 13.88 -3.18
C ALA A 75 9.39 14.68 -3.96
N LEU A 76 9.90 14.15 -5.08
CA LEU A 76 10.81 14.87 -5.96
C LEU A 76 10.16 16.11 -6.58
N LEU A 77 8.90 16.03 -7.02
CA LEU A 77 8.16 17.19 -7.53
C LEU A 77 8.04 18.30 -6.47
N ASN A 78 7.77 17.91 -5.22
CA ASN A 78 7.75 18.84 -4.09
C ASN A 78 9.12 19.49 -3.84
N VAL A 79 10.18 18.70 -3.68
CA VAL A 79 11.52 19.20 -3.33
C VAL A 79 12.13 20.07 -4.44
N LEU A 80 11.83 19.75 -5.69
CA LEU A 80 12.27 20.55 -6.85
C LEU A 80 11.40 21.78 -7.10
N HIS A 81 10.37 22.01 -6.28
CA HIS A 81 9.41 23.11 -6.46
C HIS A 81 8.85 23.13 -7.88
N ALA A 82 8.42 21.96 -8.36
CA ALA A 82 7.92 21.80 -9.72
C ALA A 82 6.81 22.84 -10.01
N PRO A 83 6.84 23.53 -11.16
CA PRO A 83 5.79 24.47 -11.54
C PRO A 83 4.41 23.80 -11.57
N GLN A 84 3.35 24.58 -11.33
CA GLN A 84 1.97 24.08 -11.31
C GLN A 84 1.61 23.30 -12.59
N GLU A 85 2.07 23.73 -13.76
CA GLU A 85 1.85 23.03 -15.03
C GLU A 85 2.39 21.58 -15.01
N ILE A 86 3.56 21.36 -14.39
CA ILE A 86 4.12 20.02 -14.22
C ILE A 86 3.31 19.21 -13.22
N LEU A 87 2.90 19.82 -12.10
CA LEU A 87 2.08 19.17 -11.09
C LEU A 87 0.73 18.73 -11.68
N ASP A 88 0.08 19.59 -12.46
CA ASP A 88 -1.18 19.29 -13.13
C ASP A 88 -1.01 18.16 -14.15
N ALA A 89 0.04 18.21 -14.98
CA ALA A 89 0.34 17.15 -15.94
C ALA A 89 0.70 15.81 -15.28
N ALA A 90 1.29 15.84 -14.08
CA ALA A 90 1.63 14.65 -13.32
C ALA A 90 0.46 14.09 -12.49
N SER A 91 -0.55 14.91 -12.17
CA SER A 91 -1.61 14.58 -11.20
C SER A 91 -2.34 13.26 -11.49
N GLY A 92 -2.58 12.93 -12.77
CA GLY A 92 -3.19 11.65 -13.17
C GLY A 92 -2.32 10.42 -12.89
N ARG A 93 -1.06 10.60 -12.49
CA ARG A 93 -0.08 9.55 -12.15
C ARG A 93 0.32 9.57 -10.69
N VAL A 94 0.46 10.75 -10.09
CA VAL A 94 0.93 10.93 -8.70
C VAL A 94 -0.16 11.33 -7.71
N GLY A 95 -1.36 11.64 -8.19
CA GLY A 95 -2.46 12.14 -7.38
C GLY A 95 -2.33 13.63 -7.07
N THR A 96 -3.08 14.08 -6.07
CA THR A 96 -3.10 15.47 -5.58
C THR A 96 -2.69 15.56 -4.11
N LEU A 97 -2.38 14.43 -3.47
CA LEU A 97 -1.77 14.38 -2.16
C LEU A 97 -0.37 15.03 -2.22
N ASP A 98 -0.03 15.83 -1.22
CA ASP A 98 1.31 16.38 -1.07
C ASP A 98 2.36 15.25 -1.09
N GLY A 99 3.41 15.41 -1.90
CA GLY A 99 4.34 14.32 -2.17
C GLY A 99 5.22 13.95 -0.98
N LEU A 100 5.57 14.91 -0.12
CA LEU A 100 6.31 14.64 1.11
C LEU A 100 5.41 13.97 2.15
N ARG A 101 4.13 14.37 2.21
CA ARG A 101 3.11 13.70 3.03
C ARG A 101 2.86 12.26 2.59
N ALA A 102 2.76 12.02 1.28
CA ALA A 102 2.63 10.66 0.74
C ALA A 102 3.82 9.77 1.13
N LEU A 103 5.05 10.30 1.03
CA LEU A 103 6.26 9.59 1.44
C LEU A 103 6.24 9.21 2.92
N ASP A 104 5.89 10.16 3.80
CA ASP A 104 5.77 9.96 5.25
C ASP A 104 4.75 8.87 5.59
N ILE A 105 3.56 8.91 4.97
CA ILE A 105 2.53 7.89 5.13
C ILE A 105 3.07 6.51 4.72
N VAL A 106 3.57 6.38 3.49
CA VAL A 106 4.03 5.09 2.96
C VAL A 106 5.16 4.51 3.82
N GLN A 107 6.14 5.34 4.22
CA GLN A 107 7.22 4.92 5.11
C GLN A 107 6.70 4.45 6.47
N THR A 108 5.77 5.18 7.07
CA THR A 108 5.21 4.83 8.38
C THR A 108 4.51 3.47 8.34
N TYR A 109 3.70 3.21 7.31
CA TYR A 109 3.03 1.90 7.15
C TYR A 109 4.00 0.76 6.85
N VAL A 110 5.05 1.02 6.05
CA VAL A 110 6.11 0.03 5.80
C VAL A 110 6.84 -0.32 7.09
N VAL A 111 7.23 0.69 7.89
CA VAL A 111 7.89 0.47 9.18
C VAL A 111 6.99 -0.28 10.15
N ALA A 112 5.71 0.11 10.26
CA ALA A 112 4.75 -0.55 11.13
C ALA A 112 4.53 -2.04 10.74
N PHE A 113 4.48 -2.34 9.44
CA PHE A 113 4.41 -3.71 8.96
C PHE A 113 5.71 -4.50 9.22
N LEU A 114 6.87 -3.89 9.03
CA LEU A 114 8.15 -4.52 9.36
C LEU A 114 8.25 -4.83 10.86
N ASP A 115 7.76 -3.94 11.72
CA ASP A 115 7.68 -4.17 13.16
C ASP A 115 6.75 -5.34 13.52
N LEU A 116 5.64 -5.52 12.80
CA LEU A 116 4.77 -6.70 12.94
C LEU A 116 5.53 -7.98 12.61
N VAL A 117 6.19 -8.05 11.44
CA VAL A 117 6.73 -9.32 10.92
C VAL A 117 8.14 -9.66 11.40
N LEU A 118 8.96 -8.67 11.75
CA LEU A 118 10.34 -8.86 12.21
C LEU A 118 10.50 -8.70 13.73
N ARG A 119 9.66 -7.89 14.38
CA ARG A 119 9.73 -7.64 15.83
C ARG A 119 8.55 -8.21 16.60
N HIS A 120 7.63 -8.89 15.93
CA HIS A 120 6.45 -9.51 16.53
C HIS A 120 5.57 -8.53 17.33
N LYS A 121 5.53 -7.25 16.90
CA LYS A 121 4.63 -6.28 17.52
C LYS A 121 3.17 -6.66 17.28
N ASN A 122 2.29 -6.17 18.16
CA ASN A 122 0.85 -6.40 18.03
C ASN A 122 0.33 -5.79 16.71
N PRO A 123 -0.44 -6.53 15.88
CA PRO A 123 -0.97 -6.03 14.62
C PRO A 123 -1.85 -4.78 14.73
N LYS A 124 -2.35 -4.46 15.94
CA LYS A 124 -3.06 -3.22 16.23
C LYS A 124 -2.25 -1.96 15.88
N ILE A 125 -0.92 -2.04 15.82
CA ILE A 125 -0.08 -0.89 15.43
C ILE A 125 -0.47 -0.35 14.05
N LEU A 126 -0.79 -1.21 13.07
CA LEU A 126 -1.23 -0.78 11.74
C LEU A 126 -2.60 -0.07 11.78
N HIS A 127 -3.50 -0.47 12.68
CA HIS A 127 -4.81 0.16 12.84
C HIS A 127 -4.70 1.49 13.60
N GLN A 128 -3.78 1.58 14.55
CA GLN A 128 -3.50 2.82 15.29
C GLN A 128 -2.90 3.88 14.36
N THR A 129 -2.01 3.48 13.44
CA THR A 129 -1.45 4.37 12.42
C THR A 129 -2.54 5.02 11.55
N VAL A 130 -3.66 4.33 11.30
CA VAL A 130 -4.79 4.93 10.55
C VAL A 130 -5.36 6.16 11.26
N ALA A 131 -5.37 6.19 12.60
CA ALA A 131 -5.84 7.35 13.34
C ALA A 131 -4.92 8.58 13.20
N GLU A 132 -3.67 8.40 12.78
CA GLU A 132 -2.68 9.45 12.57
C GLU A 132 -2.76 10.06 11.15
N PHE A 133 -3.34 9.33 10.20
CA PHE A 133 -3.40 9.69 8.79
C PHE A 133 -4.86 9.69 8.29
N PRO A 134 -5.54 10.85 8.25
CA PRO A 134 -6.89 10.93 7.70
C PRO A 134 -6.98 10.56 6.21
N GLU A 135 -5.84 10.52 5.52
CA GLU A 135 -5.73 10.10 4.13
C GLU A 135 -5.82 8.58 3.96
N VAL A 136 -5.66 7.80 5.03
CA VAL A 136 -5.67 6.34 4.96
C VAL A 136 -6.98 5.77 5.50
N SER A 137 -7.55 4.83 4.78
CA SER A 137 -8.71 4.06 5.21
C SER A 137 -8.42 2.57 5.20
N ILE A 138 -9.04 1.85 6.14
CA ILE A 138 -9.15 0.39 6.05
C ILE A 138 -10.26 0.09 5.05
N VAL A 139 -9.98 -0.77 4.08
CA VAL A 139 -10.99 -1.24 3.14
C VAL A 139 -11.66 -2.45 3.78
N ASP A 140 -12.76 -2.21 4.48
CA ASP A 140 -13.55 -3.27 5.11
C ASP A 140 -14.32 -4.08 4.04
N LYS A 141 -14.28 -5.41 4.20
CA LYS A 141 -15.25 -6.35 3.62
C LYS A 141 -15.70 -7.34 4.68
#